data_AF-A0A1V3G9T2-F1
#
_entry.id   AF-A0A1V3G9T2-F1
#
_cell.length_a   1.000
_cell.length_b   1.000
_cell.length_c   1.000
_cell.angle_alpha   90.00
_cell.angle_beta   90.00
_cell.angle_gamma   90.00
#
_symmetry.space_group_name_H-M   'P 1'
#
loop_
_entity.id
_entity.type
_entity.pdbx_description
1 polymer ?
#
loop_
_entity_poly.entity_id
_entity_poly.type
_entity_poly.pdbx_seq_one_letter_code
_entity_poly.pdbx_strand_id
1 'polypeptide(L)' 'MYLNRKWKLFYTAFGQENYFKVVSELKAKGVNYKVEIPSRINFYRSFNDNTQYDIYVKKDEVHRASIK' A
#
# COMPACT_ATOMS: atom_id res chain seq x y z
N MET A 1 23.72 4.81 -4.53
CA MET A 1 22.51 4.05 -4.18
C MET A 1 21.30 4.94 -4.44
N TYR A 2 20.71 4.85 -5.64
CA TYR A 2 19.61 5.73 -6.05
C TYR A 2 18.30 5.20 -5.46
N LEU A 3 17.99 5.58 -4.22
CA LEU A 3 16.65 5.36 -3.67
C LEU A 3 15.64 6.05 -4.57
N ASN A 4 14.65 5.31 -5.05
CA ASN A 4 13.55 5.76 -5.90
C ASN A 4 12.80 6.95 -5.26
N ARG A 5 13.35 8.16 -5.42
CA ARG A 5 12.95 9.42 -4.76
C ARG A 5 11.52 9.87 -5.10
N LYS A 6 10.86 9.15 -6.01
CA LYS A 6 9.52 9.42 -6.55
C LYS A 6 8.40 8.76 -5.74
N TRP A 7 8.67 7.72 -4.96
CA TRP A 7 7.64 7.00 -4.19
C TRP A 7 7.80 7.27 -2.71
N LYS A 8 6.69 7.52 -2.01
CA LYS A 8 6.65 7.77 -0.57
C LYS A 8 5.69 6.75 0.06
N LEU A 9 6.10 6.17 1.19
CA LEU A 9 5.20 5.33 1.99
C LEU A 9 4.00 6.19 2.38
N PHE A 10 2.82 5.72 1.99
CA PHE A 10 1.55 6.41 2.21
C PHE A 10 0.77 5.76 3.35
N TYR A 11 0.66 4.44 3.32
CA TYR A 11 -0.09 3.69 4.32
C TYR A 11 0.49 2.30 4.47
N THR A 12 0.52 1.80 5.71
CA THR A 12 0.85 0.42 6.00
C THR A 12 -0.43 -0.26 6.46
N ALA A 13 -0.97 -1.15 5.63
CA ALA A 13 -2.14 -1.95 5.96
C ALA A 13 -1.68 -3.28 6.57
N PHE A 14 -2.29 -3.67 7.68
CA PHE A 14 -2.17 -5.02 8.21
C PHE A 14 -3.44 -5.77 7.86
N GLY A 15 -3.30 -6.96 7.30
CA GLY A 15 -4.46 -7.73 6.88
C GLY A 15 -4.88 -7.45 5.44
N GLN A 16 -5.25 -8.52 4.73
CA GLN A 16 -5.75 -8.47 3.36
C GLN A 16 -7.02 -7.59 3.23
N GLU A 17 -7.91 -7.61 4.21
CA GLU A 17 -9.14 -6.81 4.21
C GLU A 17 -8.83 -5.31 4.16
N ASN A 18 -7.97 -4.85 5.07
CA ASN A 18 -7.63 -3.43 5.19
C ASN A 18 -6.80 -2.96 3.97
N TYR A 19 -5.95 -3.84 3.44
CA TYR A 19 -5.26 -3.64 2.16
C TYR A 19 -6.23 -3.39 1.00
N PHE A 20 -7.23 -4.26 0.82
CA PHE A 20 -8.20 -4.14 -0.27
C PHE A 20 -9.04 -2.87 -0.16
N LYS A 21 -9.38 -2.45 1.06
CA LYS A 21 -10.11 -1.20 1.30
C LYS A 21 -9.31 0.01 0.82
N VAL A 22 -8.06 0.14 1.28
CA VAL A 22 -7.20 1.29 0.92
C VAL A 22 -6.86 1.30 -0.57
N VAL A 23 -6.58 0.14 -1.16
CA VAL A 23 -6.31 0.04 -2.60
C VAL A 23 -7.54 0.41 -3.43
N SER A 24 -8.73 0.01 -3.00
CA SER A 24 -9.98 0.36 -3.69
C SER A 24 -10.20 1.88 -3.70
N GLU A 25 -9.91 2.57 -2.60
CA GLU A 25 -9.98 4.03 -2.52
C GLU A 25 -8.94 4.72 -3.41
N LEU A 26 -7.69 4.25 -3.40
CA LEU A 26 -6.63 4.79 -4.25
C LEU A 26 -6.96 4.60 -5.75
N LYS A 27 -7.51 3.44 -6.10
CA LYS A 27 -7.97 3.13 -7.46
C LYS A 27 -9.16 3.99 -7.86
N ALA A 28 -10.12 4.21 -6.96
CA ALA A 28 -11.26 5.10 -7.21
C ALA A 28 -10.82 6.56 -7.44
N LYS A 29 -9.76 7.00 -6.75
CA LYS A 29 -9.14 8.32 -6.96
C LYS A 29 -8.20 8.38 -8.18
N GLY A 30 -7.95 7.26 -8.87
CA GLY A 30 -7.04 7.18 -10.00
C GLY A 30 -5.57 7.47 -9.64
N VAL A 31 -5.19 7.26 -8.38
CA VAL A 31 -3.83 7.54 -7.89
C VAL A 31 -2.91 6.36 -8.22
N ASN A 32 -1.70 6.63 -8.75
CA ASN A 32 -0.71 5.56 -8.87
C ASN A 32 -0.18 5.16 -7.50
N TYR A 33 -0.36 3.90 -7.16
CA TYR A 33 0.19 3.28 -5.97
C TYR A 33 1.06 2.06 -6.31
N LYS A 34 2.02 1.77 -5.43
CA LYS A 34 2.87 0.59 -5.44
C LYS A 34 2.69 -0.11 -4.10
N VAL A 35 2.62 -1.42 -4.09
CA VAL A 35 2.49 -2.22 -2.87
C VAL A 35 3.76 -3.03 -2.69
N GLU A 36 4.38 -2.96 -1.53
CA GLU A 36 5.49 -3.83 -1.14
C GLU A 36 5.10 -4.61 0.10
N ILE A 37 5.44 -5.90 0.10
CA ILE A 37 5.17 -6.81 1.21
C ILE A 37 6.54 -7.18 1.77
N PRO A 38 6.98 -6.55 2.89
CA PRO A 38 8.33 -6.73 3.41
C PRO A 38 8.57 -8.15 3.94
N SER A 39 7.52 -8.83 4.39
CA SER A 39 7.61 -10.19 4.92
C SER A 39 6.80 -11.14 4.05
N ARG A 40 7.48 -11.92 3.20
CA ARG A 40 6.88 -13.05 2.46
C ARG A 40 6.65 -14.22 3.43
N ILE A 41 5.84 -14.03 4.47
CA ILE A 41 5.37 -15.13 5.29
C ILE A 41 4.28 -15.79 4.46
N ASN A 42 4.66 -16.86 3.77
CA ASN A 42 3.83 -17.85 3.09
C ASN A 42 2.39 -17.38 2.79
N PHE A 43 2.10 -17.16 1.50
CA PHE A 43 0.75 -16.98 0.91
C PHE A 43 -0.21 -18.17 1.15
N TYR A 44 0.11 -19.05 2.10
CA TYR A 44 -0.72 -20.15 2.54
C TYR A 44 -1.75 -19.61 3.53
N ARG A 45 -2.86 -19.10 2.98
CA ARG A 45 -4.17 -18.80 3.62
C ARG A 45 -4.21 -19.09 5.13
N SER A 46 -3.51 -18.30 5.93
CA SER A 46 -3.65 -18.36 7.36
C SER A 46 -4.81 -17.45 7.69
N PHE A 47 -5.82 -17.99 8.35
CA PHE A 47 -6.99 -17.25 8.87
C PHE A 47 -6.59 -16.04 9.76
N ASN A 48 -5.33 -15.96 10.17
CA ASN A 48 -4.73 -14.85 10.88
C ASN A 48 -3.85 -14.03 9.93
N ASP A 49 -4.47 -13.20 9.09
CA ASP A 49 -3.78 -12.35 8.12
C ASP A 49 -3.08 -11.19 8.84
N ASN A 50 -1.89 -11.44 9.37
CA ASN A 50 -0.97 -10.41 9.88
C ASN A 50 0.01 -9.95 8.80
N THR A 51 -0.36 -10.10 7.54
CA THR A 51 0.47 -9.68 6.42
C THR A 51 0.53 -8.16 6.40
N GLN A 52 1.76 -7.63 6.43
CA GLN A 52 2.00 -6.21 6.26
C GLN A 52 2.05 -5.85 4.78
N TYR A 53 1.19 -4.93 4.36
CA TYR A 53 1.15 -4.34 3.03
C TYR A 53 1.56 -2.89 3.13
N ASP A 54 2.79 -2.57 2.72
CA ASP A 54 3.26 -1.21 2.63
C ASP A 54 2.85 -0.62 1.28
N ILE A 55 1.95 0.36 1.32
CA ILE A 55 1.40 1.03 0.16
C ILE A 55 2.15 2.36 -0.01
N TYR A 56 2.80 2.50 -1.15
CA TYR A 56 3.55 3.67 -1.57
C TYR A 56 2.77 4.41 -2.65
N VAL A 57 2.78 5.73 -2.62
CA VAL A 57 2.23 6.57 -3.68
C VAL A 57 3.31 7.46 -4.26
N LYS A 58 3.13 7.93 -5.50
CA LYS A 58 4.06 8.92 -6.06
C LYS A 58 4.00 10.21 -5.24
N LYS A 59 5.15 10.81 -4.94
CA LYS A 59 5.25 12.08 -4.21
C LYS A 59 4.39 13.19 -4.80
N ASP A 60 4.33 13.24 -6.12
CA ASP A 60 3.51 14.20 -6.88
C ASP A 60 2.00 14.00 -6.65
N GLU A 61 1.60 12.76 -6.38
CA GLU A 61 0.21 12.36 -6.17
C GLU A 61 -0.16 12.28 -4.68
N VAL A 62 0.79 12.46 -3.74
CA VAL A 62 0.51 12.47 -2.29
C VAL A 62 -0.56 13.51 -1.93
N HIS A 63 -0.55 14.66 -2.60
CA HIS A 63 -1.53 15.72 -2.39
C HIS A 63 -2.95 15.29 -2.80
N ARG A 64 -3.08 14.39 -3.79
CA ARG A 64 -4.35 13.81 -4.23
C ARG A 64 -4.76 12.60 -3.41
N ALA A 65 -3.79 11.92 -2.81
CA ALA A 65 -4.00 10.74 -1.98
C ALA A 65 -4.56 11.06 -0.59
N SER A 66 -4.74 12.32 -0.19
CA SER A 66 -5.30 12.67 1.12
C SER A 66 -6.67 11.97 1.31
N ILE A 67 -6.70 11.01 2.24
CA ILE A 67 -7.92 10.37 2.72
C ILE A 67 -8.37 11.24 3.89
N LYS A 68 -9.56 11.82 3.78
CA LYS A 68 -10.17 12.66 4.80
C LYS A 68 -11.15 11.81 5.60
#